data_AF-A0A7Y5QA29-F1
#
_entry.id   AF-A0A7Y5QA29-F1
#
_cell.length_a   1.000
_cell.length_b   1.000
_cell.length_c   1.000
_cell.angle_alpha   90.00
_cell.angle_beta   90.00
_cell.angle_gamma   90.00
#
_symmetry.space_group_name_H-M   'P 1'
#
loop_
_entity.id
_entity.type
_entity.pdbx_description
1 polymer ?
#
loop_
_entity_poly.entity_id
_entity_poly.type
_entity_poly.pdbx_seq_one_letter_code
_entity_poly.pdbx_strand_id
1 'polypeptide(L)'
;MTTSTFTFDPANPRNIDRVRIYTGQTVEEQSLLTDEEITFLLSEEGGVGAAVVAGLELIINKLSQPDFKVDWLTVSAGDAIKSYRTSLAQMRNKFGVPAIAATPRAVYRPDSLMTDAPEDW
;
A
#
# COMPACT_ATOMS: atom_id res chain seq x y z
N MET A 1 20.24 24.05 2.73
CA MET A 1 19.40 22.99 3.31
C MET A 1 20.13 21.69 3.04
N THR A 2 20.67 21.06 4.07
CA THR A 2 21.40 19.80 3.94
C THR A 2 20.40 18.67 4.04
N THR A 3 20.03 18.08 2.90
CA THR A 3 19.11 16.94 2.85
C THR A 3 19.75 15.77 3.59
N SER A 4 19.17 15.39 4.73
CA SER A 4 19.56 14.17 5.44
C SER A 4 18.98 12.95 4.70
N THR A 5 19.85 12.02 4.33
CA THR A 5 19.46 10.76 3.69
C THR A 5 19.65 9.62 4.68
N PHE A 6 18.72 8.67 4.71
CA PHE A 6 18.89 7.46 5.50
C PHE A 6 20.16 6.72 5.06
N THR A 7 20.94 6.27 6.04
CA THR A 7 22.13 5.45 5.78
C THR A 7 21.73 3.98 5.81
N PHE A 8 21.92 3.29 4.69
CA PHE A 8 21.63 1.88 4.54
C PHE A 8 22.92 1.08 4.67
N ASP A 9 23.00 0.18 5.67
CA ASP A 9 24.11 -0.74 5.82
C ASP A 9 23.82 -2.06 5.07
N PRO A 10 24.44 -2.32 3.91
CA PRO A 10 24.23 -3.57 3.19
C PRO A 10 24.83 -4.79 3.90
N ALA A 11 25.78 -4.59 4.81
CA ALA A 11 26.38 -5.69 5.58
C ALA A 11 25.48 -6.16 6.73
N ASN A 12 24.67 -5.25 7.29
CA ASN A 12 23.71 -5.56 8.35
C ASN A 12 22.33 -4.90 8.09
N PRO A 13 21.56 -5.43 7.11
CA PRO A 13 20.31 -4.81 6.67
C PRO A 13 19.21 -4.95 7.73
N ARG A 14 18.81 -3.82 8.34
CA ARG A 14 17.73 -3.77 9.32
C ARG A 14 16.36 -3.91 8.64
N ASN A 15 15.38 -4.42 9.36
CA ASN A 15 14.02 -4.57 8.81
C ASN A 15 13.39 -3.22 8.47
N ILE A 16 13.65 -2.18 9.26
CA ILE A 16 13.20 -0.81 8.99
C ILE A 16 13.75 -0.29 7.64
N ASP A 17 15.03 -0.54 7.36
CA ASP A 17 15.69 -0.14 6.12
C ASP A 17 15.06 -0.85 4.92
N ARG A 18 14.72 -2.13 5.07
CA ARG A 18 14.02 -2.89 4.03
C ARG A 18 12.64 -2.30 3.74
N VAL A 19 11.87 -1.98 4.78
CA VAL A 19 10.55 -1.34 4.61
C VAL A 19 10.70 0.00 3.89
N ARG A 20 11.67 0.84 4.29
CA ARG A 20 11.96 2.12 3.64
C ARG A 20 12.27 1.98 2.15
N ILE A 21 13.13 1.02 1.80
CA ILE A 21 13.49 0.76 0.40
C ILE A 21 12.26 0.35 -0.42
N TYR A 22 11.43 -0.59 0.08
CA TYR A 22 10.27 -1.07 -0.65
C TYR A 22 9.12 -0.05 -0.76
N THR A 23 9.03 0.88 0.20
CA THR A 23 8.04 1.96 0.22
C THR A 23 8.54 3.26 -0.45
N GLY A 24 9.79 3.28 -0.92
CA GLY A 24 10.42 4.45 -1.55
C GLY A 24 10.77 5.59 -0.58
N GLN A 25 10.83 5.32 0.72
CA GLN A 25 11.06 6.29 1.80
C GLN A 25 12.57 6.43 2.11
N THR A 26 13.36 6.83 1.12
CA THR A 26 14.84 6.84 1.20
C THR A 26 15.43 8.20 1.57
N VAL A 27 14.63 9.26 1.54
CA VAL A 27 15.02 10.64 1.90
C VAL A 27 14.25 11.03 3.15
N GLU A 28 14.96 11.45 4.20
CA GLU A 28 14.38 11.69 5.53
C GLU A 28 13.36 12.82 5.51
N GLU A 29 13.72 13.95 4.89
CA GLU A 29 12.87 15.15 4.79
C GLU A 29 11.57 14.95 3.98
N GLN A 30 11.54 13.94 3.11
CA GLN A 30 10.40 13.63 2.24
C GLN A 30 9.64 12.38 2.71
N SER A 31 10.09 11.78 3.81
CA SER A 31 9.52 10.54 4.32
C SER A 31 8.12 10.79 4.88
N LEU A 32 7.12 10.13 4.31
CA LEU A 32 5.74 10.08 4.77
C LEU A 32 5.55 9.11 5.95
N LEU A 33 6.54 8.25 6.22
CA LEU A 33 6.55 7.32 7.35
C LEU A 33 7.67 7.67 8.33
N THR A 34 7.34 7.75 9.62
CA THR A 34 8.35 7.91 10.68
C THR A 34 8.97 6.56 11.06
N ASP A 35 10.11 6.60 11.76
CA ASP A 35 10.74 5.36 12.24
C ASP A 35 9.86 4.63 13.28
N GLU A 36 9.12 5.37 14.11
CA GLU A 36 8.17 4.83 15.07
C GLU A 36 7.01 4.13 14.38
N GLU A 37 6.45 4.72 13.32
CA GLU A 37 5.38 4.10 12.53
C GLU A 37 5.85 2.79 11.88
N ILE A 38 7.04 2.79 11.29
CA ILE A 38 7.58 1.57 10.66
C ILE A 38 7.88 0.50 11.73
N THR A 39 8.40 0.90 12.88
CA THR A 39 8.67 -0.03 14.00
C THR A 39 7.37 -0.63 14.52
N PHE A 40 6.33 0.19 14.67
CA PHE A 40 4.99 -0.26 15.06
C PHE A 40 4.44 -1.27 14.05
N LEU A 41 4.45 -0.95 12.76
CA LEU A 41 3.96 -1.85 11.70
C LEU A 41 4.73 -3.16 11.65
N LEU A 42 6.05 -3.13 11.85
CA LEU A 42 6.86 -4.35 11.92
C LEU A 42 6.51 -5.22 13.13
N SER A 43 6.15 -4.61 14.26
CA SER A 43 5.73 -5.34 15.46
C SER A 43 4.33 -5.93 15.35
N GLU A 44 3.38 -5.19 14.75
CA GLU A 44 1.99 -5.61 14.61
C GLU A 44 1.84 -6.70 13.54
N GLU A 45 2.48 -6.52 12.38
CA GLU A 45 2.34 -7.40 11.23
C GLU A 45 3.30 -8.60 11.26
N GLY A 46 4.30 -8.58 12.16
CA GLY A 46 5.24 -9.68 12.38
C GLY A 46 6.20 -9.98 11.22
N GLY A 47 6.21 -9.18 10.15
CA GLY A 47 7.05 -9.41 8.99
C GLY A 47 7.23 -8.20 8.09
N VAL A 48 8.38 -8.12 7.42
CA VAL A 48 8.74 -7.01 6.51
C VAL A 48 7.73 -6.86 5.37
N GLY A 49 7.29 -7.97 4.76
CA GLY A 49 6.36 -7.93 3.64
C GLY A 49 4.99 -7.35 4.01
N ALA A 50 4.42 -7.81 5.13
CA ALA A 50 3.14 -7.31 5.63
C ALA A 50 3.26 -5.85 6.12
N ALA A 51 4.35 -5.50 6.81
CA ALA A 51 4.63 -4.11 7.21
C ALA A 51 4.79 -3.15 6.01
N VAL A 52 5.36 -3.61 4.89
CA VAL A 52 5.43 -2.83 3.65
C VAL A 52 4.03 -2.57 3.08
N VAL A 53 3.18 -3.59 3.03
CA VAL A 53 1.79 -3.47 2.54
C VAL A 53 1.02 -2.49 3.42
N ALA A 54 1.05 -2.66 4.74
CA ALA A 54 0.38 -1.77 5.69
C ALA A 54 0.95 -0.34 5.64
N GLY A 55 2.26 -0.19 5.46
CA GLY A 55 2.91 1.12 5.29
C GLY A 55 2.46 1.85 4.02
N LEU A 56 2.31 1.14 2.91
CA LEU A 56 1.77 1.70 1.65
C LEU A 56 0.30 2.10 1.80
N GLU A 57 -0.50 1.32 2.51
CA GLU A 57 -1.89 1.68 2.83
C GLU A 57 -1.97 2.94 3.69
N LEU A 58 -1.11 3.06 4.70
CA LEU A 58 -1.02 4.25 5.54
C LEU A 58 -0.61 5.48 4.72
N ILE A 59 0.35 5.35 3.79
CA ILE A 59 0.74 6.43 2.87
C ILE A 59 -0.47 6.86 2.01
N ILE A 60 -1.18 5.91 1.41
CA ILE A 60 -2.38 6.20 0.60
C ILE A 60 -3.42 6.96 1.45
N ASN A 61 -3.64 6.54 2.69
CA ASN A 61 -4.58 7.22 3.60
C ASN A 61 -4.13 8.65 3.92
N LYS A 62 -2.84 8.86 4.21
CA LYS A 62 -2.26 10.20 4.44
C LYS A 62 -2.42 11.13 3.23
N LEU A 63 -2.30 10.57 2.02
CA LEU A 63 -2.42 11.30 0.76
C LEU A 63 -3.86 11.44 0.26
N SER A 64 -4.84 10.80 0.90
CA SER A 64 -6.25 10.79 0.47
C SER A 64 -7.00 12.10 0.76
N GLN A 65 -6.32 13.24 0.56
CA GLN A 65 -6.94 14.56 0.56
C GLN A 65 -7.56 14.85 -0.81
N PRO A 66 -8.68 15.59 -0.88
CA PRO A 66 -9.29 15.95 -2.15
C PRO A 66 -8.36 16.84 -2.97
N ASP A 67 -8.35 16.63 -4.29
CA ASP A 67 -7.65 17.52 -5.22
C ASP A 67 -8.22 18.94 -5.08
N PHE A 68 -7.34 19.93 -5.01
CA PHE A 68 -7.73 21.33 -4.87
C PHE A 68 -7.31 22.12 -6.09
N LYS A 69 -8.25 22.90 -6.62
CA LYS A 69 -8.05 23.77 -7.78
C LYS A 69 -8.54 25.17 -7.45
N VAL A 70 -7.64 26.14 -7.59
CA VAL A 70 -7.93 27.57 -7.66
C VAL A 70 -7.50 28.11 -9.01
N ASP A 71 -7.99 29.28 -9.40
CA ASP A 71 -7.80 29.86 -10.76
C ASP A 71 -6.34 29.92 -11.24
N TRP A 72 -5.36 29.92 -10.33
CA TRP A 72 -3.93 30.01 -10.63
C TRP A 72 -3.09 28.81 -10.17
N LEU A 73 -3.69 27.81 -9.49
CA LEU A 73 -2.97 26.65 -8.95
C LEU A 73 -3.85 25.40 -8.93
N THR A 74 -3.33 24.31 -9.49
CA THR A 74 -3.93 22.97 -9.38
C THR A 74 -2.95 22.08 -8.65
N VAL A 75 -3.39 21.45 -7.55
CA VAL A 75 -2.61 20.43 -6.83
C VAL A 75 -3.34 19.10 -6.99
N SER A 76 -2.71 18.15 -7.69
CA SER A 76 -3.25 16.81 -7.95
C SER A 76 -2.61 15.78 -7.01
N ALA A 77 -3.30 15.41 -5.94
CA ALA A 77 -2.98 14.25 -5.11
C ALA A 77 -3.35 12.93 -5.81
N GLY A 78 -4.30 12.97 -6.75
CA GLY A 78 -4.81 11.80 -7.46
C GLY A 78 -3.75 10.95 -8.18
N ASP A 79 -2.76 11.56 -8.82
CA ASP A 79 -1.72 10.82 -9.57
C ASP A 79 -0.70 10.14 -8.64
N ALA A 80 -0.38 10.78 -7.51
CA ALA A 80 0.43 10.16 -6.47
C ALA A 80 -0.27 8.92 -5.89
N ILE A 81 -1.57 9.03 -5.57
CA ILE A 81 -2.37 7.90 -5.07
C ILE A 81 -2.41 6.75 -6.07
N LYS A 82 -2.57 7.02 -7.38
CA LYS A 82 -2.54 5.98 -8.42
C LYS A 82 -1.22 5.22 -8.41
N SER A 83 -0.09 5.95 -8.37
CA SER A 83 1.24 5.35 -8.31
C SER A 83 1.41 4.45 -7.08
N TYR A 84 1.01 4.92 -5.90
CA TYR A 84 1.08 4.12 -4.68
C TYR A 84 0.18 2.89 -4.70
N ARG A 85 -1.02 2.96 -5.30
CA ARG A 85 -1.89 1.79 -5.49
C ARG A 85 -1.26 0.75 -6.40
N THR A 86 -0.57 1.17 -7.46
CA THR A 86 0.20 0.26 -8.33
C THR A 86 1.32 -0.42 -7.54
N SER A 87 2.10 0.35 -6.77
CA SER A 87 3.16 -0.20 -5.90
C SER A 87 2.60 -1.17 -4.85
N LEU A 88 1.45 -0.86 -4.25
CA LEU A 88 0.76 -1.74 -3.30
C LEU A 88 0.41 -3.09 -3.93
N ALA A 89 -0.16 -3.09 -5.14
CA ALA A 89 -0.49 -4.32 -5.86
C ALA A 89 0.77 -5.14 -6.19
N GLN A 90 1.85 -4.49 -6.62
CA GLN A 90 3.13 -5.15 -6.89
C GLN A 90 3.74 -5.76 -5.62
N MET A 91 3.72 -5.05 -4.50
CA MET A 91 4.27 -5.54 -3.23
C MET A 91 3.44 -6.68 -2.64
N ARG A 92 2.11 -6.61 -2.71
CA ARG A 92 1.23 -7.72 -2.32
C ARG A 92 1.57 -9.01 -3.09
N ASN A 93 1.74 -8.91 -4.41
CA ASN A 93 2.17 -10.04 -5.24
C ASN A 93 3.58 -10.52 -4.85
N LYS A 94 4.53 -9.60 -4.65
CA LYS A 94 5.91 -9.93 -4.31
C LYS A 94 6.05 -10.65 -2.98
N PHE A 95 5.28 -10.26 -1.97
CA PHE A 95 5.34 -10.84 -0.63
C PHE A 95 4.30 -11.92 -0.38
N GLY A 96 3.47 -12.26 -1.38
CA GLY A 96 2.41 -13.26 -1.23
C GLY A 96 1.36 -12.86 -0.20
N VAL A 97 1.15 -11.56 0.01
CA VAL A 97 0.09 -11.03 0.89
C VAL A 97 -1.16 -10.89 0.03
N PRO A 98 -2.13 -11.83 0.13
CA PRO A 98 -3.28 -11.82 -0.78
C PRO A 98 -4.11 -10.56 -0.53
N ALA A 99 -4.49 -9.90 -1.62
CA ALA A 99 -5.64 -9.00 -1.53
C ALA A 99 -6.87 -9.85 -1.20
N ILE A 100 -7.76 -9.34 -0.35
CA ILE A 100 -9.07 -9.97 -0.14
C ILE A 100 -9.80 -9.95 -1.48
N ALA A 101 -9.88 -11.11 -2.13
CA ALA A 101 -10.63 -11.30 -3.36
C ALA A 101 -11.97 -11.95 -3.00
N ALA A 102 -13.06 -11.24 -3.27
CA ALA A 102 -14.38 -11.84 -3.21
C ALA A 102 -14.56 -12.72 -4.45
N THR A 103 -14.56 -14.04 -4.28
CA THR A 103 -15.07 -14.94 -5.30
C THR A 103 -16.60 -14.92 -5.22
N PRO A 104 -17.33 -14.48 -6.25
CA PRO A 104 -18.78 -14.61 -6.26
C PRO A 104 -19.11 -16.10 -6.24
N ARG A 105 -19.69 -16.58 -5.14
CA ARG A 105 -20.25 -17.93 -5.08
C ARG A 105 -21.71 -17.79 -5.51
N ALA A 106 -22.05 -18.38 -6.65
CA ALA A 106 -23.46 -18.52 -7.04
C ALA A 106 -24.18 -19.30 -5.92
N VAL A 107 -25.07 -18.63 -5.20
CA VAL A 107 -25.91 -19.26 -4.19
C VAL A 107 -27.16 -19.75 -4.91
N TYR A 108 -27.26 -21.06 -5.07
CA TYR A 108 -28.48 -21.68 -5.58
C TYR A 108 -29.59 -21.52 -4.54
N ARG A 109 -30.71 -20.91 -4.93
CA ARG A 109 -31.92 -20.86 -4.11
C ARG A 109 -32.69 -22.17 -4.33
N PRO A 110 -32.83 -23.04 -3.31
CA PRO A 110 -33.46 -24.35 -3.48
C PRO A 110 -34.95 -24.28 -3.87
N ASP A 111 -35.58 -23.12 -3.73
CA ASP A 111 -36.97 -22.82 -4.07
C ASP A 111 -37.18 -22.31 -5.52
N SER A 112 -36.11 -22.07 -6.28
CA SER A 112 -36.21 -21.29 -7.53
C SER A 112 -36.49 -22.07 -8.81
N LEU A 113 -36.59 -23.42 -8.80
CA LEU A 113 -36.70 -24.26 -10.03
C LEU A 113 -35.68 -23.91 -11.14
N MET A 114 -34.60 -23.20 -10.81
CA MET A 114 -33.58 -22.80 -11.79
C MET A 114 -32.74 -24.03 -12.12
N THR A 115 -32.75 -24.49 -13.36
CA THR A 115 -31.96 -25.67 -13.77
C THR A 115 -30.60 -25.31 -14.34
N ASP A 116 -30.34 -24.03 -14.58
CA ASP A 116 -29.09 -23.54 -15.17
C ASP A 116 -28.42 -22.45 -14.34
N ALA A 117 -27.09 -22.42 -14.41
CA ALA A 117 -26.30 -21.29 -13.92
C ALA A 117 -26.62 -20.04 -14.76
N PRO A 118 -26.55 -18.82 -14.20
CA PRO A 118 -26.65 -17.62 -15.01
C PRO A 118 -25.60 -17.65 -16.12
N GLU A 119 -26.03 -17.57 -17.38
CA GLU A 119 -25.15 -17.41 -18.53
C GLU A 119 -24.59 -15.97 -18.53
N ASP A 120 -23.56 -15.75 -17.72
CA ASP A 120 -22.45 -14.79 -17.94
C ASP A 120 -21.66 -14.69 -16.63
N TRP A 121 -20.41 -15.16 -16.64
CA TRP A 121 -19.38 -14.80 -15.68
C TRP A 121 -18.05 -14.63 -16.40
#